data_AF-A0A2E9GSS3-F1
#
_entry.id   AF-A0A2E9GSS3-F1
#
_cell.length_a   1.000
_cell.length_b   1.000
_cell.length_c   1.000
_cell.angle_alpha   90.00
_cell.angle_beta   90.00
_cell.angle_gamma   90.00
#
_symmetry.space_group_name_H-M   'P 1'
#
loop_
_entity.id
_entity.type
_entity.pdbx_description
1 polymer ?
#
loop_
_entity_poly.entity_id
_entity_poly.type
_entity_poly.pdbx_seq_one_letter_code
_entity_poly.pdbx_strand_id
1 'polypeptide(L)'
;MDTANLHLAEIENLAHDHEPSMAELAALEDIEAAGWLERDGPLPLPVTFLDLVKAVTEVSNTETEVLATVAYMLSSGSVALIGEFQH
;
A
#
# COMPACT_ATOMS: atom_id res chain seq x y z
N MET A 1 29.71 14.71 -20.54
CA MET A 1 28.33 15.09 -20.90
C MET A 1 27.51 13.83 -20.75
N ASP A 2 26.98 13.61 -19.55
CA ASP A 2 26.21 12.42 -19.20
C ASP A 2 24.73 12.74 -19.32
N THR A 3 24.07 12.16 -20.32
CA THR A 3 22.64 12.34 -20.61
C THR A 3 21.74 11.36 -19.85
N ALA A 4 22.27 10.66 -18.84
CA ALA A 4 21.53 9.64 -18.09
C ALA A 4 20.84 10.18 -16.83
N ASN A 5 21.07 11.44 -16.43
CA ASN A 5 20.51 12.02 -15.21
C ASN A 5 19.25 12.88 -15.41
N LEU A 6 18.76 13.05 -16.65
CA LEU A 6 17.58 13.90 -16.87
C LEU A 6 16.23 13.20 -16.65
N HIS A 7 16.19 11.86 -16.61
CA HIS A 7 14.92 11.13 -16.63
C HIS A 7 14.41 10.70 -15.24
N LEU A 8 15.22 10.85 -14.18
CA LEU A 8 14.80 10.55 -12.81
C LEU A 8 14.20 11.76 -12.09
N ALA A 9 14.53 12.99 -12.52
CA ALA A 9 14.04 14.22 -11.90
C ALA A 9 12.58 14.56 -12.25
N GLU A 10 12.01 13.95 -13.29
CA GLU A 10 10.62 14.21 -13.72
C GLU A 10 9.58 13.36 -12.97
N ILE A 11 10.00 12.28 -12.31
CA ILE A 11 9.08 11.41 -11.53
C ILE A 11 8.88 11.94 -10.10
N GLU A 12 9.89 12.60 -9.53
CA GLU A 12 9.82 13.12 -8.15
C GLU A 12 9.15 14.50 -8.05
N ASN A 13 8.89 15.18 -9.18
CA ASN A 13 8.40 16.57 -9.19
C ASN A 13 6.87 16.70 -9.32
N LEU A 14 6.11 15.60 -9.28
CA LEU A 14 4.63 15.66 -9.36
C LEU A 14 3.93 15.69 -7.99
N ALA A 15 4.69 15.68 -6.89
CA ALA A 15 4.15 15.64 -5.54
C ALA A 15 4.48 16.87 -4.69
N HIS A 16 5.04 17.95 -5.26
CA HIS A 16 5.76 18.97 -4.46
C HIS A 16 5.20 20.40 -4.46
N ASP A 17 3.89 20.61 -4.65
CA ASP A 17 3.26 21.92 -4.39
C ASP A 17 1.73 21.84 -4.10
N HIS A 18 1.21 20.68 -3.63
CA HIS A 18 -0.20 20.60 -3.24
C HIS A 18 -0.36 20.97 -1.77
N GLU A 19 -0.64 22.24 -1.49
CA GLU A 19 -1.22 22.59 -0.19
C GLU A 19 -2.61 21.93 -0.09
N PRO A 20 -2.85 21.08 0.92
CA PRO A 20 -4.09 20.34 1.02
C PRO A 20 -5.26 21.31 1.16
N SER A 21 -6.33 21.04 0.42
CA SER A 21 -7.54 21.86 0.54
C SER A 21 -8.20 21.69 1.92
N MET A 22 -9.06 22.63 2.32
CA MET A 22 -9.82 22.49 3.58
C MET A 22 -10.66 21.20 3.65
N ALA A 23 -11.14 20.71 2.51
CA ALA A 23 -11.87 19.45 2.43
C ALA A 23 -10.96 18.24 2.63
N GLU A 24 -9.72 18.33 2.15
CA GLU A 24 -8.72 17.28 2.31
C GLU A 24 -8.20 17.22 3.74
N LEU A 25 -7.96 18.37 4.39
CA LEU A 25 -7.60 18.42 5.80
C LEU A 25 -8.69 17.82 6.70
N ALA A 26 -9.97 18.11 6.44
CA ALA A 26 -11.08 17.51 7.17
C ALA A 26 -11.15 15.98 6.98
N ALA A 27 -10.92 15.51 5.75
CA ALA A 27 -10.89 14.08 5.47
C ALA A 27 -9.71 13.38 6.18
N LEU A 28 -8.54 14.02 6.26
CA LEU A 28 -7.38 13.49 7.00
C LEU A 28 -7.64 13.46 8.50
N GLU A 29 -8.26 14.51 9.06
CA GLU A 29 -8.66 14.57 10.48
C GLU A 29 -9.71 13.49 10.80
N ASP A 30 -10.67 13.23 9.91
CA ASP A 30 -11.65 12.17 10.06
C ASP A 30 -10.99 10.76 10.04
N ILE A 31 -9.98 10.55 9.19
CA ILE A 31 -9.21 9.30 9.10
C ILE A 31 -8.35 9.09 10.35
N GLU A 32 -7.73 10.16 10.85
CA GLU A 32 -6.96 10.15 12.10
C GLU A 32 -7.86 9.88 13.31
N ALA A 33 -9.00 10.57 13.40
CA ALA A 33 -10.00 10.38 14.45
C ALA A 33 -10.67 8.99 14.42
N ALA A 34 -10.76 8.37 13.24
CA ALA A 34 -11.22 7.00 13.08
C ALA A 34 -10.18 5.94 13.55
N GLY A 35 -8.96 6.36 13.90
CA GLY A 35 -7.89 5.47 14.34
C GLY A 35 -7.31 4.62 13.21
N TRP A 36 -7.50 5.01 11.94
CA TRP A 36 -7.04 4.24 10.78
C TRP A 36 -5.53 4.37 10.54
N LEU A 37 -4.91 5.44 11.03
CA LEU A 37 -3.46 5.67 10.94
C LEU A 37 -2.68 4.94 12.03
N GLU A 38 -3.33 4.60 13.14
CA GLU A 38 -2.79 3.76 14.20
C GLU A 38 -3.03 2.29 13.88
N ARG A 39 -2.30 1.78 12.87
CA ARG A 39 -2.16 0.34 12.75
C ARG A 39 -1.26 -0.14 13.89
N ASP A 40 -1.88 -0.50 15.02
CA ASP A 40 -1.29 -0.88 16.33
C ASP A 40 -0.35 -2.12 16.34
N GLY A 41 0.19 -2.54 15.20
CA GLY A 41 1.02 -3.73 15.09
C GLY A 41 2.28 -3.52 14.23
N PRO A 42 3.43 -4.09 14.64
CA PRO A 42 4.66 -4.00 13.87
C PRO A 42 4.43 -4.51 12.45
N LEU A 43 4.84 -3.72 11.45
CA LEU A 43 5.06 -4.22 10.10
C LEU A 43 6.21 -5.24 10.15
N PRO A 44 6.13 -6.35 9.39
CA PRO A 44 5.03 -6.79 8.52
C PRO A 44 3.86 -7.46 9.27
N LEU A 45 2.63 -7.31 8.79
CA LEU A 45 1.45 -7.99 9.36
C LEU A 45 1.49 -9.51 9.07
N PRO A 46 1.52 -10.39 10.09
CA PRO A 46 1.52 -11.83 9.86
C PRO A 46 0.14 -12.33 9.41
N VAL A 47 0.05 -12.94 8.23
CA VAL A 47 -1.21 -13.44 7.63
C VAL A 47 -1.00 -14.77 6.92
N THR A 48 -2.02 -15.63 6.85
CA THR A 48 -1.94 -16.81 5.98
C THR A 48 -2.16 -16.39 4.52
N PHE A 49 -1.64 -17.16 3.56
CA PHE A 49 -1.87 -16.87 2.15
C PHE A 49 -3.36 -16.90 1.78
N LEU A 50 -4.11 -17.83 2.37
CA LEU A 50 -5.55 -17.95 2.13
C LEU A 50 -6.32 -16.71 2.63
N ASP A 51 -6.00 -16.23 3.82
CA ASP A 51 -6.67 -15.06 4.39
C ASP A 51 -6.32 -13.78 3.64
N LEU A 52 -5.06 -13.65 3.19
CA LEU A 52 -4.63 -12.53 2.35
C LEU A 52 -5.39 -12.51 1.03
N VAL A 53 -5.46 -13.63 0.32
CA VAL A 53 -6.18 -13.71 -0.97
C VAL A 53 -7.67 -13.43 -0.77
N LYS A 54 -8.29 -13.97 0.27
CA LYS A 54 -9.70 -13.69 0.59
C LYS A 54 -9.95 -12.20 0.84
N ALA A 55 -9.16 -11.57 1.70
CA ALA A 55 -9.32 -10.15 2.03
C ALA A 55 -9.15 -9.25 0.80
N VAL A 56 -8.17 -9.53 -0.04
CA VAL A 56 -7.96 -8.77 -1.28
C VAL A 56 -9.09 -9.02 -2.28
N THR A 57 -9.61 -10.25 -2.36
CA THR A 57 -10.73 -10.60 -3.25
C THR A 57 -12.01 -9.86 -2.87
N GLU A 58 -12.28 -9.64 -1.58
CA GLU A 58 -13.47 -8.91 -1.13
C GLU A 58 -13.51 -7.44 -1.60
N VAL A 59 -12.35 -6.85 -1.90
CA VAL A 59 -12.21 -5.45 -2.30
C VAL A 59 -11.79 -5.26 -3.77
N SER A 60 -11.57 -6.35 -4.50
CA SER A 60 -11.12 -6.34 -5.90
C SER A 60 -12.23 -6.78 -6.85
N ASN A 61 -12.24 -6.25 -8.07
CA ASN A 61 -13.25 -6.58 -9.07
C ASN A 61 -12.78 -7.67 -10.04
N THR A 62 -11.46 -7.85 -10.19
CA THR A 62 -10.89 -8.82 -11.13
C THR A 62 -9.78 -9.66 -10.50
N GLU A 63 -9.56 -10.86 -11.05
CA GLU A 63 -8.46 -11.74 -10.62
C GLU A 63 -7.08 -11.08 -10.82
N THR A 64 -6.92 -10.27 -11.86
CA THR A 64 -5.68 -9.53 -12.13
C THR A 64 -5.39 -8.50 -11.04
N GLU A 65 -6.41 -7.77 -10.57
CA GLU A 65 -6.28 -6.83 -9.46
C GLU A 65 -5.89 -7.56 -8.16
N VAL A 66 -6.49 -8.73 -7.91
CA VAL A 66 -6.13 -9.56 -6.76
C VAL A 66 -4.66 -9.95 -6.81
N LEU A 67 -4.19 -10.48 -7.93
CA LEU A 67 -2.79 -10.90 -8.10
C LEU A 67 -1.82 -9.73 -7.95
N ALA A 68 -2.09 -8.60 -8.61
CA ALA A 68 -1.25 -7.41 -8.54
C ALA A 68 -1.14 -6.88 -7.10
N THR A 69 -2.28 -6.83 -6.40
CA THR A 69 -2.33 -6.31 -5.02
C THR A 69 -1.64 -7.25 -4.04
N VAL A 70 -1.89 -8.56 -4.13
CA VAL A 70 -1.21 -9.57 -3.30
C VAL A 70 0.31 -9.52 -3.53
N ALA A 71 0.74 -9.47 -4.79
CA ALA A 71 2.17 -9.37 -5.13
C ALA A 71 2.80 -8.10 -4.57
N TYR A 72 2.10 -6.96 -4.70
CA TYR A 72 2.55 -5.69 -4.12
C TYR A 72 2.72 -5.80 -2.61
N MET A 73 1.70 -6.25 -1.87
CA MET A 73 1.72 -6.33 -0.41
C MET A 73 2.84 -7.25 0.14
N LEU A 74 3.16 -8.32 -0.59
CA LEU A 74 4.28 -9.20 -0.26
C LEU A 74 5.63 -8.53 -0.56
N SER A 75 5.76 -7.88 -1.71
CA SER A 75 7.01 -7.23 -2.14
C SER A 75 7.36 -5.98 -1.32
N SER A 76 6.34 -5.25 -0.85
CA SER A 76 6.50 -4.05 -0.04
C SER A 76 6.84 -4.34 1.42
N GLY A 77 6.73 -5.60 1.85
CA GLY A 77 6.83 -5.97 3.26
C GLY A 77 5.64 -5.47 4.11
N SER A 78 4.50 -5.14 3.48
CA SER A 78 3.29 -4.78 4.22
C SER A 78 2.72 -5.97 5.01
N VAL A 79 2.93 -7.18 4.48
CA VAL A 79 2.50 -8.45 5.08
C VAL A 79 3.64 -9.47 5.10
N ALA A 80 3.59 -10.40 6.05
CA ALA A 80 4.46 -11.56 6.12
C ALA A 80 3.59 -12.82 6.12
N LEU A 81 3.89 -13.75 5.23
CA LEU A 81 3.16 -15.02 5.18
C LEU A 81 3.54 -15.88 6.38
N ILE A 82 2.54 -16.33 7.12
CA ILE A 82 2.68 -17.31 8.19
C ILE A 82 2.00 -18.62 7.79
N GLY A 83 2.65 -19.73 8.14
CA GLY A 83 2.15 -21.07 7.85
C GLY A 83 3.28 -22.02 7.44
N GLU A 84 3.08 -23.31 7.72
CA GLU A 84 3.97 -24.35 7.20
C GLU A 84 3.66 -24.57 5.73
N PHE A 85 4.59 -24.21 4.84
CA PHE A 85 4.61 -24.77 3.50
C PHE A 85 4.94 -26.25 3.65
N GLN A 86 3.92 -27.11 3.76
CA GLN A 86 4.13 -28.54 3.63
C GLN A 86 4.55 -28.81 2.18
N HIS A 87 5.84 -29.06 2.05
CA HIS A 87 6.54 -29.34 0.81
C HIS A 87 6.20 -30.72 0.24
#